data_AF-A0A5C7UUN1-F1
#
_entry.id   AF-A0A5C7UUN1-F1
#
_cell.length_a   1.000
_cell.length_b   1.000
_cell.length_c   1.000
_cell.angle_alpha   90.00
_cell.angle_beta   90.00
_cell.angle_gamma   90.00
#
_symmetry.space_group_name_H-M   'P 1'
#
loop_
_entity.id
_entity.type
_entity.pdbx_description
1 polymer ?
#
loop_
_entity_poly.entity_id
_entity_poly.type
_entity_poly.pdbx_seq_one_letter_code
_entity_poly.pdbx_strand_id
1 'polypeptide(L)'
;MEVASAIYIDYGIKRPGGNLMEFAQYPERLELYNELNAVAYELLAPPFELSHLVLMSERNWVEQERELINELCLHYGIGPLLMQENDFSADFGEFRLRWERHTEYSTYTVYRVKPFEMPFAHPAITYVPDEWIARLPGELLVATHIALEDRSRPKRSLHELATLFTS
;
A
#
# COMPACT_ATOMS: atom_id res chain seq x y z
N MET A 1 3.07 -2.60 26.79
CA MET A 1 4.32 -1.98 26.31
C MET A 1 3.89 -0.73 25.57
N GLU A 2 4.06 0.42 26.22
CA GLU A 2 3.61 1.72 25.74
C GLU A 2 4.22 2.04 24.38
N VAL A 3 3.38 2.36 23.41
CA VAL A 3 3.79 3.03 22.18
C VAL A 3 2.90 4.24 22.04
N ALA A 4 3.37 5.37 22.57
CA ALA A 4 2.86 6.68 22.23
C ALA A 4 3.95 7.71 22.56
N SER A 5 5.02 7.74 21.77
CA SER A 5 5.69 9.01 21.56
C SER A 5 4.79 9.81 20.62
N ALA A 6 3.82 10.53 21.18
CA ALA A 6 3.09 11.54 20.43
C ALA A 6 4.12 12.55 19.89
N ILE A 7 4.29 12.60 18.57
CA ILE A 7 5.06 13.65 17.93
C ILE A 7 4.14 14.87 17.94
N TYR A 8 4.34 15.77 18.90
CA TYR A 8 3.69 17.08 18.90
C TYR A 8 4.43 17.99 17.92
N ILE A 9 3.92 18.11 16.70
CA ILE A 9 4.38 19.12 15.75
C ILE A 9 3.64 20.43 16.06
N ASP A 10 4.33 21.35 16.73
CA ASP A 10 3.85 22.72 16.94
C ASP A 10 3.96 23.50 15.62
N TYR A 11 2.87 23.53 14.85
CA TYR A 11 2.74 24.41 13.67
C TYR A 11 2.59 25.90 14.05
N GLY A 12 2.80 26.26 15.31
CA GLY A 12 2.97 27.64 15.72
C GLY A 12 4.18 28.25 15.00
N ILE A 13 3.93 29.20 14.11
CA ILE A 13 4.95 30.08 13.57
C ILE A 13 5.52 30.89 14.75
N LYS A 14 6.55 30.37 15.42
CA LYS A 14 7.20 31.05 16.53
C LYS A 14 8.17 32.09 15.98
N ARG A 15 7.68 33.30 15.75
CA ARG A 15 8.54 34.48 15.59
C ARG A 15 8.88 35.06 16.97
N PRO A 16 10.15 35.40 17.25
CA PRO A 16 10.47 36.25 18.37
C PRO A 16 9.92 37.66 18.08
N GLY A 17 9.00 38.15 18.91
CA GLY A 17 8.57 39.57 18.90
C GLY A 17 7.28 39.91 18.16
N GLY A 18 6.38 38.98 17.86
CA GLY A 18 5.05 39.32 17.32
C GLY A 18 4.06 38.18 17.47
N ASN A 19 2.88 38.49 18.01
CA ASN A 19 1.82 37.51 18.19
C ASN A 19 1.15 37.24 16.83
N LEU A 20 1.25 36.02 16.30
CA LEU A 20 0.56 35.61 15.07
C LEU A 20 -0.93 35.27 15.28
N MET A 21 -1.47 35.58 16.46
CA MET A 21 -2.85 35.33 16.89
C MET A 21 -3.93 36.15 16.15
N GLU A 22 -3.64 36.78 15.01
CA GLU A 22 -4.62 37.62 14.28
C GLU A 22 -5.32 36.92 13.10
N PHE A 23 -4.95 35.69 12.74
CA PHE A 23 -5.66 34.97 11.69
C PHE A 23 -6.90 34.27 12.24
N ALA A 24 -8.07 34.64 11.69
CA ALA A 24 -9.31 33.92 11.89
C ALA A 24 -9.10 32.44 11.56
N GLN A 25 -9.35 31.56 12.53
CA GLN A 25 -9.25 30.13 12.33
C GLN A 25 -10.44 29.65 11.50
N TYR A 26 -10.18 28.81 10.51
CA TYR A 26 -11.25 28.11 9.81
C TYR A 26 -11.95 27.16 10.80
N PRO A 27 -13.28 27.21 10.96
CA PRO A 27 -13.99 26.47 12.01
C PRO A 27 -13.69 24.96 12.02
N GLU A 28 -13.56 24.35 10.84
CA GLU A 28 -13.34 22.92 10.63
C GLU A 28 -11.85 22.56 10.51
N ARG A 29 -10.92 23.50 10.78
CA ARG A 29 -9.47 23.27 10.64
C ARG A 29 -8.98 22.01 11.35
N LEU A 30 -9.49 21.75 12.56
CA LEU A 30 -9.09 20.57 13.34
C LEU A 30 -9.65 19.27 12.76
N GLU A 31 -10.86 19.33 12.21
CA GLU A 31 -11.53 18.19 11.57
C GLU A 31 -10.78 17.81 10.28
N LEU A 32 -10.49 18.77 9.42
CA LEU A 32 -9.67 18.58 8.23
C LEU A 32 -8.26 18.07 8.57
N TYR A 33 -7.65 18.58 9.65
CA TYR A 33 -6.36 18.06 10.11
C TYR A 33 -6.47 16.58 10.50
N ASN A 34 -7.49 16.20 11.27
CA ASN A 34 -7.68 14.82 11.68
C ASN A 34 -7.99 13.90 10.49
N GLU A 35 -8.79 14.36 9.52
CA GLU A 35 -9.07 13.65 8.27
C GLU A 35 -7.79 13.38 7.49
N LEU A 36 -6.94 14.40 7.29
CA LEU A 36 -5.65 14.27 6.61
C LEU A 36 -4.66 13.33 7.33
N ASN A 37 -4.79 13.19 8.65
CA ASN A 37 -3.91 12.36 9.48
C ASN A 37 -4.54 11.02 9.90
N ALA A 38 -5.75 10.70 9.42
CA ALA A 38 -6.40 9.43 9.68
C ALA A 38 -5.70 8.33 8.87
N VAL A 39 -4.59 7.80 9.39
CA VAL A 39 -3.85 6.74 8.70
C VAL A 39 -4.59 5.41 8.87
N ALA A 40 -5.12 4.88 7.76
CA ALA A 40 -5.66 3.53 7.69
C ALA A 40 -4.52 2.51 7.47
N TYR A 41 -3.96 2.00 8.56
CA TYR A 41 -2.99 0.90 8.49
C TYR A 41 -3.72 -0.44 8.31
N GLU A 42 -3.23 -1.25 7.36
CA GLU A 42 -3.67 -2.63 7.25
C GLU A 42 -2.90 -3.50 8.24
N LEU A 43 -3.61 -4.12 9.19
CA LEU A 43 -3.02 -5.03 10.18
C LEU A 43 -2.86 -6.42 9.55
N LEU A 44 -1.63 -6.78 9.20
CA LEU A 44 -1.29 -8.10 8.68
C LEU A 44 -0.60 -8.93 9.76
N ALA A 45 -1.13 -10.13 10.01
CA ALA A 45 -0.50 -11.10 10.89
C ALA A 45 0.51 -11.94 10.09
N PRO A 46 1.79 -12.03 10.51
CA PRO A 46 2.73 -12.97 9.93
C PRO A 46 2.25 -14.43 10.10
N PRO A 47 2.70 -15.36 9.25
CA PRO A 47 3.56 -15.15 8.09
C PRO A 47 2.78 -14.64 6.86
N PHE A 48 3.39 -13.75 6.08
CA PHE A 48 2.87 -13.36 4.76
C PHE A 48 3.98 -12.96 3.79
N GLU A 49 3.68 -13.03 2.50
CA GLU A 49 4.50 -12.45 1.43
C GLU A 49 3.70 -11.36 0.72
N LEU A 50 4.37 -10.34 0.21
CA LEU A 50 3.76 -9.33 -0.64
C LEU A 50 4.67 -8.93 -1.80
N SER A 51 4.05 -8.41 -2.84
CA SER A 51 4.70 -7.75 -3.97
C SER A 51 4.10 -6.35 -4.11
N HIS A 52 4.96 -5.34 -4.18
CA HIS A 52 4.56 -3.95 -4.27
C HIS A 52 5.12 -3.35 -5.56
N LEU A 53 4.22 -2.81 -6.38
CA LEU A 53 4.54 -2.10 -7.61
C LEU A 53 4.16 -0.63 -7.46
N VAL A 54 5.03 0.26 -7.96
CA VAL A 54 4.71 1.68 -8.17
C VAL A 54 4.86 1.95 -9.65
N LEU A 55 3.75 2.34 -10.29
CA LEU A 55 3.71 2.67 -11.71
C LEU A 55 3.50 4.17 -11.87
N MET A 56 4.42 4.83 -12.55
CA MET A 56 4.26 6.22 -12.96
C MET A 56 3.14 6.29 -13.99
N SER A 57 2.04 6.92 -13.62
CA SER A 57 0.77 6.82 -14.31
C SER A 57 0.12 8.19 -14.26
N GLU A 58 0.11 8.92 -15.37
CA GLU A 58 -0.55 10.21 -15.48
C GLU A 58 -2.06 10.13 -15.17
N ARG A 59 -2.67 11.28 -14.84
CA ARG A 59 -4.07 11.35 -14.38
C ARG A 59 -5.10 10.85 -15.42
N ASN A 60 -4.76 10.84 -16.70
CA ASN A 60 -5.62 10.32 -17.76
C ASN A 60 -5.79 8.79 -17.72
N TRP A 61 -4.92 8.06 -17.01
CA TRP A 61 -4.99 6.60 -16.91
C TRP A 61 -5.91 6.08 -15.82
N VAL A 62 -6.34 6.92 -14.87
CA VAL A 62 -7.12 6.49 -13.68
C VAL A 62 -8.39 5.70 -14.04
N GLU A 63 -9.06 6.08 -15.14
CA GLU A 63 -10.27 5.39 -15.58
C GLU A 63 -9.96 4.00 -16.16
N GLN A 64 -8.84 3.85 -16.89
CA GLN A 64 -8.37 2.55 -17.35
C GLN A 64 -7.92 1.66 -16.18
N GLU A 65 -7.25 2.22 -15.16
CA GLU A 65 -6.87 1.48 -13.95
C GLU A 65 -8.11 0.93 -13.24
N ARG A 66 -9.15 1.76 -13.07
CA ARG A 66 -10.44 1.35 -12.49
C ARG A 66 -11.15 0.29 -13.30
N GLU A 67 -11.15 0.40 -14.63
CA GLU A 67 -11.71 -0.62 -15.53
C GLU A 67 -10.99 -1.96 -15.36
N LEU A 68 -9.65 -1.96 -15.36
CA LEU A 68 -8.86 -3.17 -15.14
C LEU A 68 -9.14 -3.81 -13.79
N ILE A 69 -9.22 -3.03 -12.70
CA ILE A 69 -9.54 -3.57 -11.38
C ILE A 69 -10.95 -4.19 -11.38
N ASN A 70 -11.92 -3.54 -12.01
CA ASN A 70 -13.27 -4.10 -12.14
C ASN A 70 -13.29 -5.40 -12.96
N GLU A 71 -12.53 -5.47 -14.06
CA GLU A 71 -12.38 -6.72 -14.81
C GLU A 71 -11.78 -7.84 -13.95
N LEU A 72 -10.77 -7.52 -13.12
CA LEU A 72 -10.19 -8.47 -12.18
C LEU A 72 -11.22 -8.95 -11.15
N CYS A 73 -12.00 -8.04 -10.57
CA CYS A 73 -13.08 -8.41 -9.65
C CYS A 73 -14.06 -9.39 -10.31
N LEU A 74 -14.50 -9.09 -11.53
CA LEU A 74 -15.43 -9.94 -12.28
C LEU A 74 -14.82 -11.33 -12.57
N HIS A 75 -13.53 -11.39 -12.92
CA HIS A 75 -12.82 -12.65 -13.15
C HIS A 75 -12.87 -13.58 -11.93
N TYR A 76 -12.81 -13.02 -10.72
CA TYR A 76 -12.86 -13.77 -9.46
C TYR A 76 -14.27 -13.81 -8.82
N GLY A 77 -15.31 -13.35 -9.53
CA GLY A 77 -16.69 -13.37 -9.02
C GLY A 77 -16.96 -12.37 -7.88
N ILE A 78 -16.10 -11.38 -7.70
CA ILE A 78 -16.30 -10.25 -6.79
C ILE A 78 -17.23 -9.25 -7.49
N GLY A 79 -18.29 -8.82 -6.80
CA GLY A 79 -19.28 -7.91 -7.37
C GLY A 79 -18.64 -6.61 -7.89
N PRO A 80 -19.16 -6.02 -8.98
CA PRO A 80 -18.61 -4.80 -9.55
C PRO A 80 -18.69 -3.66 -8.54
N LEU A 81 -17.59 -2.91 -8.41
CA LEU A 81 -17.55 -1.75 -7.53
C LEU A 81 -17.62 -0.47 -8.36
N LEU A 82 -18.55 0.41 -7.97
CA LEU A 82 -18.50 1.82 -8.36
C LEU A 82 -17.31 2.46 -7.64
N MET A 83 -16.11 2.24 -8.17
CA MET A 83 -14.89 2.85 -7.65
C MET A 83 -14.86 4.33 -8.03
N GLN A 84 -15.39 5.17 -7.14
CA GLN A 84 -15.22 6.62 -7.18
C GLN A 84 -14.01 7.09 -6.36
N GLU A 85 -13.51 6.21 -5.50
CA GLU A 85 -12.41 6.49 -4.57
C GLU A 85 -11.05 6.33 -5.28
N ASN A 86 -10.00 6.85 -4.63
CA ASN A 86 -8.61 6.75 -5.08
C ASN A 86 -7.90 5.56 -4.41
N ASP A 87 -8.64 4.64 -3.81
CA ASP A 87 -8.12 3.43 -3.22
C ASP A 87 -9.12 2.29 -3.39
N PHE A 88 -8.60 1.07 -3.36
CA PHE A 88 -9.35 -0.15 -3.46
C PHE A 88 -8.61 -1.26 -2.73
N SER A 89 -9.33 -2.13 -2.04
CA SER A 89 -8.78 -3.37 -1.49
C SER A 89 -9.81 -4.49 -1.55
N ALA A 90 -9.40 -5.66 -2.05
CA ALA A 90 -10.25 -6.85 -2.06
C ALA A 90 -9.44 -8.14 -1.96
N ASP A 91 -10.08 -9.15 -1.37
CA ASP A 91 -9.57 -10.50 -1.23
C ASP A 91 -10.07 -11.38 -2.38
N PHE A 92 -9.14 -11.95 -3.16
CA PHE A 92 -9.38 -12.79 -4.34
C PHE A 92 -9.17 -14.28 -4.00
N GLY A 93 -9.08 -14.63 -2.71
CA GLY A 93 -8.93 -15.99 -2.21
C GLY A 93 -7.47 -16.47 -2.17
N GLU A 94 -6.76 -16.46 -3.30
CA GLU A 94 -5.34 -16.82 -3.34
C GLU A 94 -4.42 -15.65 -2.96
N PHE A 95 -4.85 -14.44 -3.28
CA PHE A 95 -4.16 -13.19 -2.95
C PHE A 95 -5.17 -12.12 -2.58
N ARG A 96 -4.70 -11.06 -1.94
CA ARG A 96 -5.42 -9.79 -1.78
C ARG A 96 -4.71 -8.72 -2.59
N LEU A 97 -5.46 -7.86 -3.27
CA LEU A 97 -4.91 -6.69 -3.96
C LEU A 97 -5.36 -5.43 -3.24
N ARG A 98 -4.40 -4.52 -3.01
CA ARG A 98 -4.63 -3.13 -2.66
C ARG A 98 -4.12 -2.25 -3.79
N TRP A 99 -4.98 -1.38 -4.30
CA TRP A 99 -4.63 -0.35 -5.27
C TRP A 99 -4.81 1.01 -4.62
N GLU A 100 -3.86 1.92 -4.83
CA GLU A 100 -3.99 3.32 -4.41
C GLU A 100 -3.55 4.23 -5.54
N ARG A 101 -4.35 5.26 -5.78
CA ARG A 101 -4.14 6.27 -6.79
C ARG A 101 -3.62 7.55 -6.14
N HIS A 102 -2.45 7.97 -6.56
CA HIS A 102 -1.87 9.27 -6.24
C HIS A 102 -1.95 10.21 -7.44
N THR A 103 -1.41 11.43 -7.31
CA THR A 103 -1.49 12.42 -8.39
C THR A 103 -0.71 11.94 -9.63
N GLU A 104 0.54 11.50 -9.46
CA GLU A 104 1.46 11.16 -10.55
C GLU A 104 1.66 9.65 -10.76
N TYR A 105 1.23 8.82 -9.81
CA TYR A 105 1.49 7.38 -9.84
C TYR A 105 0.35 6.59 -9.18
N SER A 106 0.34 5.29 -9.43
CA SER A 106 -0.52 4.33 -8.74
C SER A 106 0.34 3.27 -8.09
N THR A 107 -0.10 2.80 -6.92
CA THR A 107 0.52 1.66 -6.24
C THR A 107 -0.37 0.43 -6.34
N TYR A 108 0.26 -0.73 -6.48
CA TYR A 108 -0.41 -2.02 -6.49
C TYR A 108 0.34 -2.92 -5.51
N THR A 109 -0.32 -3.28 -4.42
CA THR A 109 0.22 -4.18 -3.40
C THR A 109 -0.57 -5.48 -3.40
N VAL A 110 0.10 -6.56 -3.78
CA VAL A 110 -0.45 -7.90 -3.77
C VAL A 110 0.05 -8.62 -2.53
N TYR A 111 -0.87 -9.02 -1.67
CA TYR A 111 -0.58 -9.77 -0.45
C TYR A 111 -0.95 -11.24 -0.62
N ARG A 112 -0.14 -12.10 -0.03
CA ARG A 112 -0.43 -13.52 0.16
C ARG A 112 -0.22 -13.88 1.63
N VAL A 113 -1.32 -13.85 2.38
CA VAL A 113 -1.35 -14.13 3.82
C VAL A 113 -1.51 -15.63 4.05
N LYS A 114 -0.50 -16.39 3.63
CA LYS A 114 -0.45 -17.85 3.77
C LYS A 114 0.95 -18.27 4.25
N PRO A 115 1.09 -19.44 4.91
CA PRO A 115 2.40 -19.99 5.25
C PRO A 115 3.28 -20.17 4.01
N PHE A 116 4.58 -19.93 4.19
CA PHE A 116 5.60 -20.13 3.17
C PHE A 116 6.90 -20.62 3.82
N GLU A 117 7.64 -21.45 3.09
CA GLU A 117 8.91 -22.00 3.57
C GLU A 117 10.11 -21.20 3.06
N MET A 118 10.17 -20.96 1.74
CA MET A 118 11.26 -20.24 1.10
C MET A 118 10.76 -18.87 0.63
N PRO A 119 11.22 -17.76 1.22
CA PRO A 119 10.92 -16.42 0.75
C PRO A 119 11.22 -16.27 -0.74
N PHE A 120 10.35 -15.57 -1.47
CA PHE A 120 10.55 -15.19 -2.87
C PHE A 120 10.56 -16.34 -3.88
N ALA A 121 10.37 -17.59 -3.45
CA ALA A 121 10.27 -18.73 -4.37
C ALA A 121 9.03 -18.62 -5.29
N HIS A 122 7.93 -18.06 -4.77
CA HIS A 122 6.71 -17.76 -5.52
C HIS A 122 6.18 -16.38 -5.08
N PRO A 123 6.74 -15.27 -5.61
CA PRO A 123 6.36 -13.93 -5.19
C PRO A 123 4.87 -13.68 -5.33
N ALA A 124 4.26 -12.92 -4.41
CA ALA A 124 2.81 -12.75 -4.37
C ALA A 124 2.18 -12.25 -5.69
N ILE A 125 2.90 -11.46 -6.49
CA ILE A 125 2.44 -10.99 -7.81
C ILE A 125 2.15 -12.14 -8.80
N THR A 126 2.82 -13.28 -8.66
CA THR A 126 2.65 -14.46 -9.54
C THR A 126 1.29 -15.14 -9.42
N TYR A 127 0.48 -14.77 -8.42
CA TYR A 127 -0.88 -15.27 -8.24
C TYR A 127 -1.92 -14.38 -8.94
N VAL A 128 -1.52 -13.22 -9.44
CA VAL A 128 -2.35 -12.33 -10.26
C VAL A 128 -2.20 -12.75 -11.73
N PRO A 129 -3.26 -12.74 -12.55
CA PRO A 129 -3.17 -13.14 -13.95
C PRO A 129 -2.16 -12.28 -14.75
N ASP A 130 -1.24 -12.95 -15.47
CA ASP A 130 -0.17 -12.29 -16.23
C ASP A 130 -0.72 -11.33 -17.29
N GLU A 131 -1.81 -11.73 -17.97
CA GLU A 131 -2.46 -10.89 -18.98
C GLU A 131 -3.07 -9.62 -18.39
N TRP A 132 -3.45 -9.63 -17.11
CA TRP A 132 -3.96 -8.46 -16.42
C TRP A 132 -2.81 -7.52 -16.05
N ILE A 133 -1.72 -8.05 -15.49
CA ILE A 133 -0.51 -7.27 -15.15
C ILE A 133 0.05 -6.58 -16.40
N ALA A 134 0.11 -7.30 -17.53
CA ALA A 134 0.64 -6.77 -18.79
C ALA A 134 -0.18 -5.60 -19.38
N ARG A 135 -1.42 -5.41 -18.91
CA ARG A 135 -2.31 -4.32 -19.36
C ARG A 135 -2.30 -3.12 -18.42
N LEU A 136 -1.63 -3.20 -17.27
CA LEU A 136 -1.51 -2.08 -16.35
C LEU A 136 -0.86 -0.88 -17.06
N PRO A 137 -1.46 0.31 -17.01
CA PRO A 137 -0.89 1.49 -17.63
C PRO A 137 0.27 2.05 -16.82
N GLY A 138 1.08 2.88 -17.47
CA GLY A 138 2.19 3.58 -16.83
C GLY A 138 3.54 2.87 -16.95
N GLU A 139 4.55 3.46 -16.30
CA GLU A 139 5.94 3.00 -16.34
C GLU A 139 6.38 2.52 -14.97
N LEU A 140 7.04 1.36 -14.91
CA LEU A 140 7.51 0.79 -13.64
C LEU A 140 8.58 1.68 -12.99
N LEU A 141 8.27 2.23 -11.81
CA LEU A 141 9.22 2.97 -10.98
C LEU A 141 9.82 2.10 -9.87
N VAL A 142 9.00 1.28 -9.21
CA VAL A 142 9.43 0.41 -8.11
C VAL A 142 8.77 -0.96 -8.26
N ALA A 143 9.55 -2.02 -8.06
CA ALA A 143 9.06 -3.38 -7.83
C ALA A 143 9.81 -3.98 -6.64
N THR A 144 9.07 -4.34 -5.59
CA THR A 144 9.67 -4.89 -4.35
C THR A 144 8.87 -6.10 -3.88
N HIS A 145 9.56 -7.18 -3.54
CA HIS A 145 8.98 -8.30 -2.82
C HIS A 145 9.39 -8.24 -1.35
N ILE A 146 8.43 -8.50 -0.45
CA ILE A 146 8.68 -8.55 0.98
C ILE A 146 8.11 -9.86 1.51
N ALA A 147 8.90 -10.57 2.31
CA ALA A 147 8.46 -11.74 3.05
C ALA A 147 8.60 -11.45 4.54
N LEU A 148 7.51 -11.60 5.29
CA LEU A 148 7.52 -11.45 6.74
C LEU A 148 7.22 -12.80 7.38
N GLU A 149 8.14 -13.26 8.21
CA GLU A 149 8.06 -14.55 8.84
C GLU A 149 7.43 -14.48 10.23
N ASP A 150 6.88 -15.62 10.67
CA ASP A 150 6.43 -15.76 12.04
C ASP A 150 7.61 -15.65 13.01
N ARG A 151 7.39 -14.96 14.13
CA ARG A 151 8.40 -14.78 15.18
C ARG A 151 8.86 -16.09 15.83
N SER A 152 8.04 -17.13 15.78
CA SER A 152 8.36 -18.48 16.25
C SER A 152 9.37 -19.20 15.35
N ARG A 153 9.56 -18.76 14.10
CA ARG A 153 10.54 -19.34 13.20
C ARG A 153 11.96 -19.07 13.73
N PRO A 154 12.86 -20.09 13.75
CA PRO A 154 14.26 -19.86 14.03
C PRO A 154 14.84 -18.79 13.10
N LYS A 155 15.66 -17.89 13.65
CA LYS A 155 16.32 -16.86 12.84
C LYS A 155 17.20 -17.52 11.79
N ARG A 156 17.10 -17.06 10.54
CA ARG A 156 18.05 -17.44 9.49
C ARG A 156 19.46 -16.98 9.85
N SER A 157 20.42 -17.83 9.54
CA SER A 157 21.83 -17.48 9.51
C SER A 157 22.11 -16.44 8.41
N LEU A 158 23.24 -15.74 8.52
CA LEU A 158 23.66 -14.76 7.50
C LEU A 158 23.84 -15.41 6.12
N HIS A 159 24.32 -16.66 6.08
CA HIS A 159 24.52 -17.40 4.83
C HIS A 159 23.18 -17.72 4.13
N GLU A 160 22.18 -18.16 4.89
CA GLU A 160 20.83 -18.40 4.36
C GLU A 160 20.21 -17.10 3.86
N LEU A 161 20.36 -15.99 4.61
CA LEU A 161 19.87 -14.68 4.17
C LEU A 161 20.54 -14.21 2.88
N ALA A 162 21.87 -14.33 2.77
CA ALA A 162 22.59 -13.93 1.57
C ALA A 162 22.11 -14.71 0.33
N THR A 163 21.84 -16.02 0.51
CA THR A 163 21.35 -16.88 -0.58
C THR A 163 19.99 -16.42 -1.13
N LEU A 164 19.13 -15.82 -0.31
CA LEU A 164 17.82 -15.31 -0.75
C LEU A 164 17.91 -14.14 -1.75
N PHE A 165 19.03 -13.40 -1.78
CA PHE A 165 19.20 -12.19 -2.60
C PHE A 165 20.32 -12.33 -3.62
N THR A 166 20.86 -13.53 -3.79
CA THR A 166 21.87 -13.80 -4.81
C THR A 166 21.14 -14.24 -6.08
N SER A 167 20.76 -13.26 -6.90
CA SER A 167 20.22 -13.47 -8.25
C SER A 167 21.31 -13.79 -9.26
#